data_AF-A0AA43FI55-F1
#
_entry.id   AF-A0AA43FI55-F1
#
_cell.length_a   1.000
_cell.length_b   1.000
_cell.length_c   1.000
_cell.angle_alpha   90.00
_cell.angle_beta   90.00
_cell.angle_gamma   90.00
#
_symmetry.space_group_name_H-M   'P 1'
#
loop_
_entity.id
_entity.type
_entity.pdbx_description
1 polymer ?
#
loop_
_entity_poly.entity_id
_entity_poly.type
_entity_poly.pdbx_seq_one_letter_code
_entity_poly.pdbx_strand_id
1 'polypeptide(L)'
;MDSTATKTDKLARDGELVSLIIQGDDKAWEIFVESFTNWVLFKAKEWCVGHCPYSAGEYFCGLTSLSLQRQGQTPRSNAQECDEGLDTYIWIFEQLRRRVKKYTGKNDCLLSTFVWTILNSKELHIDWLRWKYGRVF
;
A
#
# COMPACT_ATOMS: atom_id res chain seq x y z
N MET A 1 -32.01 -11.51 3.73
CA MET A 1 -32.16 -10.04 3.62
C MET A 1 -31.34 -9.37 4.72
N ASP A 2 -30.01 -9.54 4.69
CA ASP A 2 -29.15 -9.23 5.86
C ASP A 2 -27.82 -8.52 5.49
N SER A 3 -27.68 -8.12 4.22
CA SER A 3 -26.43 -7.58 3.66
C SER A 3 -26.27 -6.07 3.84
N THR A 4 -27.38 -5.34 3.94
CA THR A 4 -27.40 -3.87 4.03
C THR A 4 -26.96 -3.37 5.40
N ALA A 5 -27.36 -4.03 6.49
CA ALA A 5 -26.93 -3.66 7.84
C ALA A 5 -25.40 -3.77 8.00
N THR A 6 -24.81 -4.87 7.53
CA THR A 6 -23.36 -5.12 7.61
C THR A 6 -22.54 -4.13 6.80
N LYS A 7 -23.07 -3.66 5.66
CA LYS A 7 -22.40 -2.68 4.80
C LYS A 7 -22.39 -1.29 5.44
N THR A 8 -23.51 -0.87 6.03
CA THR A 8 -23.62 0.40 6.75
C THR A 8 -22.67 0.44 7.95
N ASP A 9 -22.58 -0.64 8.73
CA ASP A 9 -21.65 -0.73 9.86
C ASP A 9 -20.18 -0.68 9.42
N LYS A 10 -19.88 -1.24 8.24
CA LYS A 10 -18.54 -1.13 7.65
C LYS A 10 -18.23 0.30 7.21
N LEU A 11 -19.18 0.99 6.57
CA LEU A 11 -19.00 2.39 6.17
C LEU A 11 -18.77 3.32 7.38
N ALA A 12 -19.49 3.08 8.48
CA ALA A 12 -19.30 3.84 9.72
C ALA A 12 -17.88 3.65 10.28
N ARG A 13 -17.40 2.41 10.39
CA ARG A 13 -16.03 2.08 10.83
C ARG A 13 -14.96 2.64 9.90
N ASP A 14 -15.18 2.54 8.58
CA ASP A 14 -14.29 3.11 7.58
C ASP A 14 -14.17 4.64 7.75
N GLY A 15 -15.31 5.32 7.99
CA GLY A 15 -15.34 6.76 8.25
C GLY A 15 -14.65 7.17 9.55
N GLU A 16 -14.87 6.42 10.63
CA GLU A 16 -14.22 6.65 11.92
C GLU A 16 -12.70 6.49 11.83
N LEU A 17 -12.24 5.39 11.22
CA LEU A 17 -10.81 5.13 11.00
C LEU A 17 -10.14 6.29 10.25
N VAL A 18 -10.76 6.75 9.16
CA VAL A 18 -10.22 7.87 8.37
C VAL A 18 -10.23 9.19 9.14
N SER A 19 -11.27 9.44 9.96
CA SER A 19 -11.33 10.62 10.81
C SER A 19 -10.16 10.67 11.80
N LEU A 20 -9.85 9.55 12.46
CA LEU A 20 -8.71 9.44 13.37
C LEU A 20 -7.37 9.65 12.64
N ILE A 21 -7.20 9.09 11.44
CA ILE A 21 -6.00 9.30 10.61
C ILE A 21 -5.83 10.79 10.26
N ILE A 22 -6.91 11.50 9.94
CA ILE A 22 -6.88 12.94 9.64
C ILE A 22 -6.44 13.75 10.87
N GLN A 23 -6.84 13.31 12.06
CA GLN A 23 -6.45 13.93 13.34
C GLN A 23 -5.01 13.62 13.76
N GLY A 24 -4.30 12.77 13.02
CA GLY A 24 -2.91 12.42 13.29
C GLY A 24 -2.74 11.25 14.27
N ASP A 25 -3.77 10.43 14.46
CA ASP A 25 -3.67 9.21 15.27
C ASP A 25 -2.80 8.16 14.57
N ASP A 26 -1.61 7.89 15.13
CA ASP A 26 -0.67 6.93 14.58
C ASP A 26 -1.14 5.47 14.72
N LYS A 27 -1.94 5.13 15.75
CA LYS A 27 -2.52 3.77 15.87
C LYS A 27 -3.58 3.53 14.80
N ALA A 28 -4.40 4.53 14.51
CA ALA A 28 -5.34 4.47 13.39
C ALA A 28 -4.60 4.30 12.06
N TRP A 29 -3.46 4.97 11.89
CA TRP A 29 -2.60 4.79 10.73
C TRP A 29 -2.00 3.37 10.65
N GLU A 30 -1.53 2.81 11.77
CA GLU A 30 -1.04 1.42 11.83
C GLU A 30 -2.13 0.42 11.44
N ILE A 31 -3.36 0.58 11.94
CA ILE A 31 -4.51 -0.26 11.57
C ILE A 31 -4.79 -0.18 10.06
N PHE A 32 -4.71 1.02 9.49
CA PHE A 32 -4.86 1.22 8.05
C PHE A 32 -3.74 0.51 7.27
N VAL A 33 -2.48 0.69 7.68
CA VAL A 33 -1.33 0.03 7.05
C VAL A 33 -1.49 -1.49 7.09
N GLU A 34 -1.83 -2.05 8.24
CA GLU A 34 -2.02 -3.48 8.41
C GLU A 34 -3.15 -4.01 7.51
N SER A 35 -4.27 -3.28 7.43
CA SER A 35 -5.43 -3.65 6.61
C SER A 35 -5.13 -3.70 5.10
N PHE A 36 -4.17 -2.89 4.61
CA PHE A 36 -3.88 -2.76 3.19
C PHE A 36 -2.48 -3.25 2.78
N THR A 37 -1.67 -3.73 3.73
CA THR A 37 -0.28 -4.16 3.48
C THR A 37 -0.18 -5.18 2.35
N ASN A 38 -1.04 -6.20 2.32
CA ASN A 38 -0.95 -7.24 1.29
C ASN A 38 -1.19 -6.69 -0.13
N TRP A 39 -2.09 -5.70 -0.27
CA TRP A 39 -2.32 -5.05 -1.56
C TRP A 39 -1.15 -4.15 -1.96
N VAL A 40 -0.58 -3.42 -1.01
CA VAL A 40 0.57 -2.55 -1.27
C VAL A 40 1.82 -3.37 -1.59
N LEU A 41 2.06 -4.49 -0.89
CA LEU A 41 3.12 -5.45 -1.21
C LEU A 41 3.00 -5.99 -2.64
N PHE A 42 1.79 -6.42 -3.01
CA PHE A 42 1.51 -6.89 -4.36
C PHE A 42 1.81 -5.82 -5.41
N LYS A 43 1.31 -4.60 -5.19
CA LYS A 43 1.47 -3.48 -6.11
C LYS A 43 2.92 -3.02 -6.23
N ALA A 44 3.63 -2.92 -5.11
CA ALA A 44 5.05 -2.59 -5.08
C ALA A 44 5.88 -3.61 -5.85
N LYS A 45 5.60 -4.91 -5.66
CA LYS A 45 6.24 -5.98 -6.42
C LYS A 45 5.95 -5.87 -7.92
N GLU A 46 4.68 -5.70 -8.29
CA GLU A 46 4.26 -5.55 -9.69
C GLU A 46 5.05 -4.44 -10.40
N TRP A 47 5.19 -3.26 -9.78
CA TRP A 47 5.93 -2.16 -10.36
C TRP A 47 7.45 -2.40 -10.40
N CYS A 48 8.01 -3.08 -9.40
CA CYS A 48 9.46 -3.33 -9.34
C CYS A 48 9.94 -4.39 -10.36
N VAL A 49 9.10 -5.34 -10.78
CA VAL A 49 9.52 -6.47 -11.64
C VAL A 49 10.17 -6.01 -12.95
N GLY A 50 9.73 -4.91 -13.54
CA GLY A 50 10.30 -4.35 -14.78
C GLY A 50 11.34 -3.23 -14.58
N HIS A 51 11.62 -2.88 -13.33
CA HIS A 51 12.24 -1.59 -12.97
C HIS A 51 13.36 -1.73 -11.94
N CYS A 52 13.54 -2.91 -11.34
CA CYS A 52 14.57 -3.18 -10.35
C CYS A 52 15.96 -3.16 -11.00
N PRO A 53 16.89 -2.30 -10.52
CA PRO A 53 18.26 -2.24 -11.04
C PRO A 53 19.16 -3.35 -10.48
N TYR A 54 18.73 -4.04 -9.42
CA TYR A 54 19.52 -5.04 -8.71
C TYR A 54 19.41 -6.42 -9.36
N SER A 55 20.54 -7.08 -9.54
CA SER A 55 20.59 -8.44 -10.07
C SER A 55 20.11 -9.44 -9.00
N ALA A 56 19.25 -10.39 -9.39
CA ALA A 56 18.69 -11.40 -8.48
C ALA A 56 19.73 -12.42 -7.98
N GLY A 57 20.93 -12.47 -8.60
CA GLY A 57 22.03 -13.34 -8.17
C GLY A 57 22.91 -12.72 -7.08
N GLU A 58 22.94 -11.39 -6.97
CA GLU A 58 23.79 -10.67 -6.01
C GLU A 58 22.99 -10.10 -4.84
N TYR A 59 21.71 -9.78 -5.07
CA TYR A 59 20.85 -9.14 -4.08
C TYR A 59 19.57 -9.93 -3.82
N PHE A 60 19.12 -9.85 -2.56
CA PHE A 60 17.80 -10.27 -2.15
C PHE A 60 16.91 -9.04 -1.96
N CYS A 61 15.66 -9.08 -2.43
CA CYS A 61 14.76 -7.94 -2.30
C CYS A 61 14.16 -7.87 -0.89
N GLY A 62 14.38 -6.76 -0.17
CA GLY A 62 13.83 -6.54 1.17
C GLY A 62 12.29 -6.56 1.22
N LEU A 63 11.61 -6.23 0.12
CA LEU A 63 10.15 -6.39 -0.01
C LEU A 63 9.73 -7.86 0.09
N THR A 64 10.53 -8.75 -0.49
CA THR A 64 10.33 -10.20 -0.36
C THR A 64 10.60 -10.64 1.07
N SER A 65 11.62 -10.09 1.74
CA SER A 65 11.88 -10.36 3.16
C SER A 65 10.66 -10.03 4.02
N LEU A 66 10.11 -8.82 3.86
CA LEU A 66 8.91 -8.37 4.56
C LEU A 66 7.71 -9.29 4.28
N SER A 67 7.49 -9.63 3.01
CA SER A 67 6.39 -10.52 2.61
C SER A 67 6.48 -11.91 3.26
N LEU A 68 7.69 -12.48 3.31
CA LEU A 68 7.95 -13.79 3.94
C LEU A 68 7.77 -13.73 5.47
N GLN A 69 8.33 -12.71 6.13
CA GLN A 69 8.23 -12.54 7.58
C GLN A 69 6.78 -12.41 8.04
N ARG A 70 5.94 -11.70 7.29
CA ARG A 70 4.50 -11.60 7.55
C ARG A 70 3.75 -12.94 7.41
N GLN A 71 4.31 -13.89 6.69
CA GLN A 71 3.81 -15.25 6.57
C GLN A 71 4.44 -16.21 7.59
N GLY A 72 5.20 -15.69 8.56
CA GLY A 72 5.93 -16.50 9.56
C GLY A 72 7.15 -17.23 8.98
N GLN A 73 7.65 -16.79 7.83
CA GLN A 73 8.80 -17.39 7.16
C GLN A 73 10.04 -16.52 7.29
N THR A 74 11.21 -17.15 7.31
CA THR A 74 12.50 -16.44 7.32
C THR A 74 13.11 -16.47 5.91
N PRO A 75 13.63 -15.33 5.40
CA PRO A 75 14.39 -15.32 4.15
C PRO A 75 15.56 -16.31 4.21
N ARG A 76 15.67 -17.18 3.21
CA ARG A 76 16.76 -18.16 3.09
C ARG A 76 17.78 -17.71 2.05
N SER A 77 18.22 -16.46 2.15
CA SER A 77 19.22 -15.89 1.24
C SER A 77 20.43 -15.41 2.03
N ASN A 78 21.62 -15.70 1.51
CA ASN A 78 22.88 -15.12 2.00
C ASN A 78 23.29 -13.88 1.19
N ALA A 79 22.49 -13.51 0.18
CA ALA A 79 22.72 -12.32 -0.62
C ALA A 79 22.41 -11.04 0.19
N GLN A 80 23.07 -9.93 -0.16
CA GLN A 80 22.80 -8.64 0.46
C GLN A 80 21.36 -8.20 0.17
N GLU A 81 20.65 -7.67 1.18
CA GLU A 81 19.32 -7.12 0.96
C GLU A 81 19.39 -5.75 0.26
N CYS A 82 18.53 -5.53 -0.74
CA CYS A 82 18.29 -4.22 -1.34
C CYS A 82 16.92 -3.68 -0.93
N ASP A 83 16.85 -2.36 -0.75
CA ASP A 83 15.65 -1.68 -0.23
C ASP A 83 14.66 -1.24 -1.31
N GLU A 84 14.93 -1.55 -2.58
CA GLU A 84 14.23 -0.93 -3.70
C GLU A 84 12.71 -1.17 -3.72
N GLY A 85 12.32 -2.40 -3.38
CA GLY A 85 10.91 -2.73 -3.22
C GLY A 85 10.30 -2.14 -1.94
N LEU A 86 11.08 -2.00 -0.86
CA LEU A 86 10.62 -1.39 0.39
C LEU A 86 10.40 0.11 0.22
N ASP A 87 11.28 0.81 -0.49
CA ASP A 87 11.11 2.22 -0.81
C ASP A 87 9.81 2.45 -1.59
N THR A 88 9.50 1.58 -2.56
CA THR A 88 8.24 1.63 -3.30
C THR A 88 7.04 1.36 -2.38
N TYR A 89 7.14 0.37 -1.49
CA TYR A 89 6.10 0.05 -0.51
C TYR A 89 5.81 1.25 0.41
N ILE A 90 6.85 1.87 0.97
CA ILE A 90 6.75 3.05 1.84
C ILE A 90 6.12 4.20 1.06
N TRP A 91 6.62 4.48 -0.15
CA TRP A 91 6.12 5.56 -0.99
C TRP A 91 4.62 5.41 -1.30
N ILE A 92 4.16 4.19 -1.62
CA ILE A 92 2.73 3.94 -1.86
C ILE A 92 1.92 4.30 -0.60
N PHE A 93 2.37 3.91 0.58
CA PHE A 93 1.67 4.25 1.83
C PHE A 93 1.68 5.76 2.12
N GLU A 94 2.76 6.47 1.82
CA GLU A 94 2.76 7.94 1.89
C GLU A 94 1.73 8.56 0.96
N GLN A 95 1.62 8.04 -0.27
CA GLN A 95 0.62 8.49 -1.24
C GLN A 95 -0.81 8.19 -0.78
N LEU A 96 -1.03 7.03 -0.16
CA LEU A 96 -2.31 6.67 0.45
C LEU A 96 -2.64 7.59 1.63
N ARG A 97 -1.69 7.89 2.53
CA ARG A 97 -1.88 8.80 3.67
C ARG A 97 -2.33 10.20 3.24
N ARG A 98 -1.82 10.68 2.10
CA ARG A 98 -2.21 11.97 1.50
C ARG A 98 -3.62 11.91 0.89
N ARG A 99 -3.96 10.81 0.21
CA ARG A 99 -5.21 10.67 -0.56
C ARG A 99 -6.41 10.21 0.29
N VAL A 100 -6.17 9.43 1.36
CA VAL A 100 -7.21 8.89 2.25
C VAL A 100 -8.04 9.99 2.91
N LYS A 101 -7.46 11.18 3.11
CA LYS A 101 -8.17 12.37 3.62
C LYS A 101 -9.35 12.81 2.75
N LYS A 102 -9.42 12.36 1.50
CA LYS A 102 -10.52 12.65 0.56
C LYS A 102 -11.63 11.59 0.60
N TYR A 103 -11.46 10.52 1.38
CA TYR A 103 -12.49 9.50 1.53
C TYR A 103 -13.66 10.06 2.34
N THR A 104 -14.88 9.87 1.82
CA THR A 104 -16.12 10.36 2.44
C THR A 104 -17.23 9.31 2.51
N GLY A 105 -16.98 8.08 2.04
CA GLY A 105 -18.01 7.04 1.97
C GLY A 105 -19.17 7.33 1.01
N LYS A 106 -19.10 8.40 0.20
CA LYS A 106 -20.19 8.81 -0.72
C LYS A 106 -20.58 7.65 -1.66
N ASN A 107 -21.88 7.51 -1.90
CA ASN A 107 -22.47 6.44 -2.73
C ASN A 107 -22.13 5.03 -2.22
N ASP A 108 -22.10 4.84 -0.89
CA ASP A 108 -21.76 3.58 -0.22
C ASP A 108 -20.41 2.99 -0.63
N CYS A 109 -19.46 3.85 -0.97
CA CYS A 109 -18.11 3.46 -1.36
C CYS A 109 -17.32 3.05 -0.11
N LEU A 110 -16.95 1.77 -0.02
CA LEU A 110 -16.10 1.28 1.06
C LEU A 110 -14.69 1.84 0.93
N LEU A 111 -13.99 2.00 2.06
CA LEU A 111 -12.60 2.42 2.09
C LEU A 111 -11.72 1.47 1.27
N SER A 112 -12.00 0.17 1.32
CA SER A 112 -11.32 -0.83 0.51
C SER A 112 -11.48 -0.57 -0.99
N THR A 113 -12.67 -0.17 -1.44
CA THR A 113 -12.90 0.18 -2.85
C THR A 113 -12.13 1.43 -3.24
N PHE A 114 -12.16 2.45 -2.37
CA PHE A 114 -11.43 3.70 -2.58
C PHE A 114 -9.91 3.48 -2.71
N VAL A 115 -9.32 2.71 -1.78
CA VAL A 115 -7.89 2.35 -1.81
C VAL A 115 -7.56 1.53 -3.05
N TRP A 116 -8.39 0.54 -3.39
CA TRP A 116 -8.21 -0.27 -4.60
C TRP A 116 -8.18 0.60 -5.87
N THR A 117 -9.09 1.57 -5.99
CA THR A 117 -9.11 2.51 -7.11
C THR A 117 -7.83 3.34 -7.20
N ILE A 118 -7.31 3.82 -6.06
CA ILE A 118 -6.05 4.56 -6.03
C ILE A 118 -4.89 3.67 -6.50
N LEU A 119 -4.74 2.47 -5.93
CA LEU A 119 -3.64 1.55 -6.24
C LEU A 119 -3.61 1.10 -7.70
N ASN A 120 -4.77 1.10 -8.37
CA ASN A 120 -4.89 0.71 -9.78
C ASN A 120 -5.04 1.92 -10.73
N SER A 121 -4.90 3.15 -10.22
CA SER A 121 -4.96 4.35 -11.05
C SER A 121 -3.69 4.52 -11.88
N LYS A 122 -3.85 4.97 -13.14
CA LYS A 122 -2.72 5.29 -14.02
C LYS A 122 -1.94 6.48 -13.47
N GLU A 123 -2.64 7.41 -12.84
CA GLU A 123 -2.09 8.61 -12.22
C GLU A 123 -1.09 8.27 -11.13
N LEU A 124 -1.44 7.33 -10.22
CA LEU A 124 -0.51 6.91 -9.16
C LEU A 124 0.74 6.24 -9.73
N HIS A 125 0.60 5.41 -10.76
CA HIS A 125 1.74 4.77 -11.42
C HIS A 125 2.66 5.79 -12.11
N ILE A 126 2.10 6.80 -12.78
CA ILE A 126 2.89 7.90 -13.37
C ILE A 126 3.61 8.70 -12.29
N ASP A 127 2.94 9.00 -11.18
CA ASP A 127 3.55 9.69 -10.03
C ASP A 127 4.70 8.86 -9.45
N TRP A 128 4.56 7.53 -9.40
CA TRP A 128 5.62 6.63 -8.97
C TRP A 128 6.83 6.66 -9.91
N LEU A 129 6.61 6.57 -11.22
CA LEU A 129 7.69 6.68 -12.21
C LEU A 129 8.43 8.01 -12.09
N ARG A 130 7.70 9.12 -11.88
CA ARG A 130 8.28 10.46 -11.69
C ARG A 130 9.07 10.57 -10.40
N TRP A 131 8.58 9.96 -9.33
CA TRP A 131 9.32 9.91 -8.07
C TRP A 131 10.59 9.07 -8.20
N LYS A 132 10.51 7.94 -8.90
CA LYS A 132 11.61 6.98 -9.01
C LYS A 132 12.73 7.45 -9.94
N TYR A 133 12.38 8.05 -11.07
CA TYR A 133 13.33 8.38 -12.14
C TYR A 133 13.44 9.89 -12.39
N GLY A 134 12.66 10.72 -11.71
CA GLY A 134 12.55 12.15 -11.99
C GLY A 134 11.60 12.45 -13.16
N ARG A 135 11.57 13.72 -13.60
CA ARG A 135 10.79 14.15 -14.77
C ARG A 135 11.51 13.77 -16.06
N VAL A 136 11.44 12.50 -16.47
CA VAL A 136 11.98 12.03 -17.75
C VAL A 136 10.85 11.47 -18.62
N PHE A 137 9.74 12.20 -18.72
CA PHE A 137 8.67 11.97 -19.71
C PHE A 137 7.99 13.31 -20.04
#